data_AF-A0A0C2F3P6-F1
#
_entry.id   AF-A0A0C2F3P6-F1
#
_cell.length_a   1.000
_cell.length_b   1.000
_cell.length_c   1.000
_cell.angle_alpha   90.00
_cell.angle_beta   90.00
_cell.angle_gamma   90.00
#
_symmetry.space_group_name_H-M   'P 1'
#
loop_
_entity.id
_entity.type
_entity.pdbx_description
1 polymer ?
#
loop_
_entity_poly.entity_id
_entity_poly.type
_entity_poly.pdbx_seq_one_letter_code
_entity_poly.pdbx_strand_id
1 'polypeptide(L)'
;MPFRRACRLLRGTHAHLVYVNNKEKQQMIENYGKKKYALFQWSPPIKYHIGLSYNQSMKTYLWEGGAINAYYDNWDDSYPNLLRGECVCSEANNDGSLKWRNEECASVKASTKAMCQAVTCDTDHYCA
;
A
#
# COMPACT_ATOMS: atom_id res chain seq x y z
N MET A 1 -6.41 4.07 10.92
CA MET A 1 -6.10 2.87 10.12
C MET A 1 -5.07 2.00 10.84
N PRO A 2 -5.34 0.70 11.06
CA PRO A 2 -4.46 -0.20 11.82
C PRO A 2 -3.04 -0.33 11.25
N PHE A 3 -2.90 -0.38 9.92
CA PHE A 3 -1.60 -0.59 9.28
C PHE A 3 -0.64 0.58 9.36
N ARG A 4 -1.15 1.80 9.34
CA ARG A 4 -0.37 3.01 9.61
C ARG A 4 0.37 2.89 10.94
N ARG A 5 -0.32 2.40 11.98
CA ARG A 5 0.31 2.13 13.28
C ARG A 5 1.32 1.00 13.18
N ALA A 6 0.99 -0.08 12.49
CA ALA A 6 1.90 -1.23 12.30
C ALA A 6 3.22 -0.84 11.61
N CYS A 7 3.18 -0.07 10.53
CA CYS A 7 4.39 0.41 9.86
C CYS A 7 5.23 1.30 10.77
N ARG A 8 4.58 2.18 11.55
CA ARG A 8 5.28 3.04 12.52
C ARG A 8 5.95 2.27 13.65
N LEU A 9 5.47 1.07 14.00
CA LEU A 9 6.15 0.24 15.00
C LEU A 9 7.51 -0.29 14.50
N LEU A 10 7.75 -0.29 13.18
CA LEU A 10 9.01 -0.75 12.61
C LEU A 10 10.15 0.27 12.80
N ARG A 11 9.89 1.56 12.52
CA ARG A 11 10.92 2.63 12.56
C ARG A 11 10.36 4.02 12.94
N GLY A 12 9.35 4.07 13.81
CA GLY A 12 8.73 5.33 14.24
C GLY A 12 8.09 6.10 13.08
N THR A 13 8.25 7.42 13.07
CA THR A 13 7.74 8.30 12.00
C THR A 13 8.43 8.11 10.66
N HIS A 14 9.57 7.42 10.61
CA HIS A 14 10.32 7.14 9.39
C HIS A 14 9.78 5.95 8.60
N ALA A 15 8.77 5.24 9.12
CA ALA A 15 8.10 4.15 8.43
C ALA A 15 6.60 4.41 8.28
N HIS A 16 6.09 4.16 7.08
CA HIS A 16 4.70 4.40 6.70
C HIS A 16 4.29 3.37 5.64
N LEU A 17 2.99 3.30 5.33
CA LEU A 17 2.55 2.50 4.20
C LEU A 17 3.22 2.97 2.90
N VAL A 18 3.52 2.02 2.02
CA VAL A 18 4.25 2.30 0.78
C VAL A 18 3.43 3.21 -0.14
N TYR A 19 4.06 4.24 -0.69
CA TYR A 19 3.50 4.95 -1.85
C TYR A 19 4.03 4.36 -3.15
N VAL A 20 3.25 4.44 -4.22
CA VAL A 20 3.65 3.99 -5.56
C VAL A 20 3.49 5.14 -6.54
N ASN A 21 4.60 5.62 -7.09
CA ASN A 21 4.63 6.82 -7.94
C ASN A 21 5.07 6.54 -9.39
N ASN A 22 5.47 5.31 -9.72
CA ASN A 22 5.82 4.91 -11.07
C ASN A 22 5.66 3.39 -11.25
N LYS A 23 5.75 2.95 -12.51
CA LYS A 23 5.61 1.55 -12.92
C LYS A 23 6.71 0.65 -12.34
N GLU A 24 7.94 1.13 -12.28
CA GLU A 24 9.10 0.38 -11.77
C GLU A 24 8.92 0.02 -10.30
N LYS A 25 8.48 0.98 -9.49
CA LYS A 25 8.17 0.79 -8.07
C LYS A 25 7.00 -0.16 -7.88
N GLN A 26 5.95 -0.05 -8.69
CA GLN A 26 4.85 -1.01 -8.69
C GLN A 26 5.37 -2.45 -8.92
N GLN A 27 6.16 -2.66 -9.99
CA GLN A 27 6.72 -3.98 -10.31
C GLN A 27 7.62 -4.52 -9.21
N MET A 28 8.45 -3.67 -8.60
CA MET A 28 9.32 -4.04 -7.48
C MET A 28 8.50 -4.53 -6.28
N ILE A 29 7.47 -3.77 -5.90
CA ILE A 29 6.60 -4.09 -4.75
C ILE A 29 5.79 -5.37 -5.03
N GLU A 30 5.27 -5.53 -6.25
CA GLU A 30 4.57 -6.76 -6.65
C GLU A 30 5.46 -7.99 -6.56
N ASN A 31 6.67 -7.91 -7.10
CA ASN A 31 7.63 -9.01 -7.05
C ASN A 31 8.01 -9.34 -5.60
N TYR A 32 8.21 -8.32 -4.77
CA TYR A 32 8.48 -8.51 -3.35
C TYR A 32 7.29 -9.18 -2.64
N GLY A 33 6.06 -8.71 -2.85
CA GLY A 33 4.84 -9.28 -2.30
C GLY A 33 4.65 -10.75 -2.69
N LYS A 34 4.79 -11.06 -4.00
CA LYS A 34 4.74 -12.43 -4.54
C LYS A 34 5.76 -13.35 -3.87
N LYS A 35 7.02 -12.91 -3.77
CA LYS A 35 8.09 -13.68 -3.11
C LYS A 35 7.79 -13.94 -1.62
N LYS A 36 7.26 -12.95 -0.89
CA LYS A 36 6.93 -13.13 0.53
C LYS A 36 5.75 -14.06 0.75
N TYR A 37 4.71 -13.97 -0.08
CA TYR A 37 3.59 -14.91 -0.05
C TYR A 37 4.05 -16.36 -0.27
N ALA A 38 4.92 -16.58 -1.26
CA ALA A 38 5.49 -17.90 -1.51
C ALA A 38 6.36 -18.39 -0.35
N LEU A 39 7.26 -17.53 0.18
CA LEU A 39 8.16 -17.86 1.28
C LEU A 39 7.41 -18.27 2.56
N PHE A 40 6.34 -17.54 2.89
CA PHE A 40 5.54 -17.79 4.09
C PHE A 40 4.36 -18.74 3.86
N GLN A 41 4.23 -19.31 2.66
CA GLN A 41 3.14 -20.22 2.28
C GLN A 41 1.76 -19.64 2.59
N TRP A 42 1.59 -18.33 2.38
CA TRP A 42 0.30 -17.67 2.61
C TRP A 42 -0.69 -18.06 1.51
N SER A 43 -1.92 -18.35 1.93
CA SER A 43 -3.00 -18.69 1.00
C SER A 43 -3.27 -17.53 0.04
N PRO A 44 -3.35 -17.79 -1.28
CA PRO A 44 -3.79 -16.79 -2.25
C PRO A 44 -5.28 -16.38 -2.01
N PRO A 45 -5.73 -15.23 -2.57
CA PRO A 45 -4.98 -14.34 -3.45
C PRO A 45 -3.94 -13.48 -2.71
N ILE A 46 -2.92 -13.03 -3.45
CA ILE A 46 -1.95 -12.06 -2.93
C ILE A 46 -2.70 -10.74 -2.74
N LYS A 47 -2.73 -10.25 -1.50
CA LYS A 47 -3.42 -9.01 -1.15
C LYS A 47 -2.69 -8.27 -0.05
N TYR A 48 -2.35 -7.01 -0.28
CA TYR A 48 -1.73 -6.17 0.75
C TYR A 48 -2.16 -4.70 0.63
N HIS A 49 -2.27 -4.02 1.77
CA HIS A 49 -2.57 -2.59 1.79
C HIS A 49 -1.35 -1.74 1.42
N ILE A 50 -1.64 -0.65 0.72
CA ILE A 50 -0.70 0.39 0.33
C ILE A 50 -1.11 1.72 0.98
N GLY A 51 -0.27 2.75 0.84
CA GLY A 51 -0.45 4.04 1.51
C GLY A 51 -1.47 4.97 0.85
N LEU A 52 -2.16 4.53 -0.19
CA LEU A 52 -3.17 5.34 -0.86
C LEU A 52 -4.51 5.25 -0.10
N SER A 53 -5.11 6.40 0.16
CA SER A 53 -6.45 6.48 0.74
C SER A 53 -7.19 7.72 0.26
N TYR A 54 -8.51 7.64 0.15
CA TYR A 54 -9.35 8.78 -0.18
C TYR A 54 -9.54 9.67 1.05
N ASN A 55 -9.31 10.97 0.90
CA ASN A 55 -9.58 11.96 1.93
C ASN A 55 -10.90 12.68 1.60
N GLN A 56 -11.93 12.43 2.40
CA GLN A 56 -13.26 13.04 2.21
C GLN A 56 -13.25 14.57 2.29
N SER A 57 -12.42 15.15 3.16
CA SER A 57 -12.35 16.60 3.36
C SER A 57 -11.71 17.31 2.16
N MET A 58 -10.64 16.73 1.61
CA MET A 58 -9.92 17.27 0.45
C MET A 58 -10.49 16.78 -0.89
N LYS A 59 -11.45 15.84 -0.85
CA LYS A 59 -12.06 15.18 -2.01
C LYS A 59 -11.04 14.59 -3.01
N THR A 60 -9.91 14.11 -2.49
CA THR A 60 -8.80 13.59 -3.30
C THR A 60 -8.12 12.40 -2.63
N TYR A 61 -7.41 11.61 -3.43
CA TYR A 61 -6.56 10.55 -2.94
C TYR A 61 -5.24 11.11 -2.42
N LEU A 62 -4.82 10.64 -1.24
CA LEU A 62 -3.57 11.03 -0.60
C LEU A 62 -2.72 9.79 -0.33
N TRP A 63 -1.43 9.93 -0.60
CA TRP A 63 -0.43 8.98 -0.17
C TRP A 63 0.00 9.27 1.26
N GLU A 64 0.08 8.21 2.07
CA GLU A 64 0.73 8.28 3.35
C GLU A 64 2.20 8.72 3.17
N GLY A 65 2.70 9.56 4.08
CA GLY A 65 4.04 10.15 3.96
C GLY A 65 4.11 11.46 3.17
N GLY A 66 2.98 11.95 2.65
CA GLY A 66 2.92 13.28 2.02
C GLY A 66 3.53 13.33 0.62
N ALA A 67 3.57 12.20 -0.10
CA ALA A 67 3.95 12.20 -1.51
C ALA A 67 2.81 12.81 -2.35
N ILE A 68 3.00 14.03 -2.82
CA ILE A 68 1.94 14.84 -3.47
C ILE A 68 1.99 14.75 -5.01
N ASN A 69 3.03 14.14 -5.59
CA ASN A 69 3.29 14.12 -7.05
C ASN A 69 3.36 12.71 -7.65
N ALA A 70 2.47 11.81 -7.26
CA ALA A 70 2.37 10.48 -7.85
C ALA A 70 1.26 10.48 -8.92
N TYR A 71 1.62 10.80 -10.16
CA TYR A 71 0.72 10.73 -11.33
C TYR A 71 0.48 9.29 -11.82
N TYR A 72 1.15 8.32 -11.21
CA TYR A 72 1.01 6.92 -11.56
C TYR A 72 -0.19 6.32 -10.82
N ASP A 73 -1.00 5.59 -11.57
CA ASP A 73 -2.02 4.73 -11.02
C ASP A 73 -1.94 3.31 -11.60
N ASN A 74 -2.48 2.37 -10.83
CA ASN A 74 -2.62 0.98 -11.24
C ASN A 74 -3.98 0.43 -10.78
N TRP A 75 -5.02 1.26 -10.92
CA TRP A 75 -6.38 0.88 -10.58
C TRP A 75 -6.82 -0.34 -11.38
N ASP A 76 -7.64 -1.17 -10.75
CA ASP A 76 -8.36 -2.23 -11.43
C ASP A 76 -9.56 -1.67 -12.21
N ASP A 77 -10.10 -2.46 -13.11
CA ASP A 77 -11.28 -2.06 -13.88
C ASP A 77 -12.45 -1.73 -12.93
N SER A 78 -13.15 -0.62 -13.20
CA SER A 78 -14.22 -0.06 -12.34
C SER A 78 -13.78 0.51 -10.98
N TYR A 79 -12.47 0.73 -10.78
CA TYR A 79 -11.93 1.49 -9.64
C TYR A 79 -11.29 2.81 -10.13
N PRO A 80 -11.17 3.83 -9.26
CA PRO A 80 -11.57 3.88 -7.86
C PRO A 80 -13.09 3.80 -7.63
N ASN A 81 -13.50 3.08 -6.58
CA ASN A 81 -14.89 2.91 -6.17
C ASN A 81 -15.07 3.17 -4.67
N LEU A 82 -15.49 4.38 -4.32
CA LEU A 82 -15.66 4.81 -2.93
C LEU A 82 -16.78 4.08 -2.18
N LEU A 83 -17.73 3.43 -2.89
CA LEU A 83 -18.74 2.58 -2.24
C LEU A 83 -18.13 1.33 -1.60
N ARG A 84 -16.93 0.93 -2.02
CA ARG A 84 -16.16 -0.18 -1.43
C ARG A 84 -15.28 0.26 -0.26
N GLY A 85 -15.13 1.57 -0.03
CA GLY A 85 -14.35 2.14 1.05
C GLY A 85 -13.24 3.09 0.58
N GLU A 86 -12.57 3.73 1.55
CA GLU A 86 -11.61 4.80 1.30
C GLU A 86 -10.16 4.31 1.22
N CYS A 87 -9.88 3.14 1.80
CA CYS A 87 -8.54 2.58 1.83
C CYS A 87 -8.26 1.80 0.56
N VAL A 88 -6.99 1.70 0.17
CA VAL A 88 -6.59 1.00 -1.05
C VAL A 88 -5.73 -0.21 -0.71
N CYS A 89 -6.00 -1.32 -1.38
CA CYS A 89 -5.16 -2.50 -1.38
C CYS A 89 -4.73 -2.86 -2.80
N SER A 90 -3.58 -3.51 -2.90
CA SER A 90 -3.11 -4.16 -4.11
C SER A 90 -3.46 -5.64 -4.01
N GLU A 91 -4.23 -6.14 -4.97
CA GLU A 91 -4.75 -7.49 -4.99
C GLU A 91 -4.51 -8.16 -6.34
N ALA A 92 -4.18 -9.44 -6.32
CA ALA A 92 -3.97 -10.23 -7.53
C ALA A 92 -5.27 -10.53 -8.28
N ASN A 93 -5.25 -10.30 -9.59
CA ASN A 93 -6.25 -10.77 -10.54
C ASN A 93 -6.00 -12.24 -10.90
N ASN A 94 -6.94 -12.83 -11.66
CA ASN A 94 -6.84 -14.22 -12.11
C ASN A 94 -5.59 -14.50 -12.96
N ASP A 95 -5.07 -13.47 -13.65
CA ASP A 95 -3.83 -13.51 -14.43
C ASP A 95 -2.57 -13.31 -13.57
N GLY A 96 -2.73 -13.10 -12.26
CA GLY A 96 -1.65 -12.84 -11.32
C GLY A 96 -1.06 -11.42 -11.39
N SER A 97 -1.60 -10.54 -12.23
CA SER A 97 -1.30 -9.10 -12.17
C SER A 97 -1.89 -8.52 -10.90
N LEU A 98 -1.20 -7.60 -10.23
CA LEU A 98 -1.79 -6.93 -9.07
C LEU A 98 -2.36 -5.59 -9.51
N LYS A 99 -3.58 -5.31 -9.05
CA LYS A 99 -4.30 -4.07 -9.31
C LYS A 99 -4.80 -3.44 -8.02
N TRP A 100 -5.04 -2.13 -8.06
CA TRP A 100 -5.48 -1.38 -6.89
C TRP A 100 -7.00 -1.39 -6.80
N ARG A 101 -7.50 -1.67 -5.60
CA ARG A 101 -8.93 -1.71 -5.29
C ARG A 101 -9.21 -0.98 -3.99
N ASN A 102 -10.37 -0.34 -3.94
CA ASN A 102 -10.91 0.24 -2.71
C ASN A 102 -11.41 -0.84 -1.76
N GLU A 103 -11.20 -0.62 -0.48
CA GLU A 103 -11.68 -1.45 0.61
C GLU A 103 -11.99 -0.59 1.83
N GLU A 104 -12.94 -1.03 2.65
CA GLU A 104 -13.30 -0.36 3.88
C GLU A 104 -12.12 -0.38 4.87
N CYS A 105 -11.72 0.79 5.35
CA CYS A 105 -10.59 0.91 6.26
C CYS A 105 -10.78 0.13 7.58
N ALA A 106 -12.03 -0.11 7.98
CA ALA A 106 -12.43 -0.80 9.20
C ALA A 106 -12.53 -2.33 9.03
N SER A 107 -12.76 -2.84 7.82
CA SER A 107 -12.84 -4.29 7.54
C SER A 107 -11.46 -4.98 7.56
N VAL A 108 -10.40 -4.17 7.71
CA VAL A 108 -9.02 -4.59 7.91
C VAL A 108 -8.89 -5.45 9.17
N LYS A 109 -8.81 -6.77 8.98
CA LYS A 109 -8.51 -7.74 10.04
C LYS A 109 -7.03 -7.71 10.39
N ALA A 110 -6.69 -8.14 11.62
CA ALA A 110 -5.30 -8.27 12.06
C ALA A 110 -4.45 -9.22 11.19
N SER A 111 -5.10 -10.18 10.50
CA SER A 111 -4.45 -11.11 9.58
C SER A 111 -4.14 -10.51 8.21
N THR A 112 -4.72 -9.35 7.88
CA THR A 112 -4.54 -8.70 6.59
C THR A 112 -3.12 -8.14 6.48
N LYS A 113 -2.52 -8.24 5.28
CA LYS A 113 -1.13 -7.84 5.05
C LYS A 113 -1.05 -6.38 4.61
N ALA A 114 0.07 -5.74 4.91
CA ALA A 114 0.35 -4.38 4.48
C ALA A 114 1.81 -4.27 4.05
N MET A 115 2.05 -3.36 3.11
CA MET A 115 3.39 -3.07 2.63
C MET A 115 3.85 -1.75 3.23
N CYS A 116 4.90 -1.82 4.04
CA CYS A 116 5.53 -0.65 4.63
C CYS A 116 6.78 -0.27 3.83
N GLN A 117 7.05 1.03 3.74
CA GLN A 117 8.35 1.54 3.34
C GLN A 117 8.91 2.40 4.46
N ALA A 118 10.23 2.45 4.54
CA ALA A 118 10.92 3.31 5.48
C ALA A 118 11.93 4.18 4.73
N VAL A 119 12.12 5.41 5.23
CA VAL A 119 13.19 6.27 4.75
C VAL A 119 14.54 5.58 5.03
N THR A 120 15.36 5.45 4.01
CA THR A 120 16.71 4.91 4.15
C THR A 120 17.58 5.94 4.83
N CYS A 121 18.40 5.48 5.77
CA CYS A 121 19.39 6.35 6.39
C CYS A 121 20.56 6.47 5.44
N ASP A 122 20.98 7.69 5.16
CA ASP A 122 22.26 7.95 4.50
C ASP A 122 23.00 9.05 5.24
N THR A 123 24.09 9.55 4.65
CA THR A 123 24.90 10.63 5.22
C THR A 123 24.14 11.95 5.44
N ASP A 124 23.05 12.17 4.72
CA ASP A 124 22.18 13.35 4.81
C ASP A 124 20.87 13.05 5.57
N HIS A 125 20.50 11.77 5.72
CA HIS A 125 19.33 11.31 6.46
C HIS A 125 19.74 10.40 7.62
N TYR A 126 20.19 10.99 8.74
CA TYR A 126 20.47 10.23 9.95
C TYR A 126 19.18 9.64 10.52
N CYS A 127 19.13 8.32 10.67
CA CYS A 127 18.04 7.70 11.43
C CYS A 127 18.47 7.50 12.87
N ALA A 128 17.82 8.20 13.78
CA ALA A 128 17.83 7.89 15.21
C ALA A 128 16.82 6.78 15.54
#